data_AF-A0A8D1T1B2-F1
#
_entry.id   AF-A0A8D1T1B2-F1
#
_cell.length_a   1.000
_cell.length_b   1.000
_cell.length_c   1.000
_cell.angle_alpha   90.00
_cell.angle_beta   90.00
_cell.angle_gamma   90.00
#
_symmetry.space_group_name_H-M   'P 1'
#
loop_
_entity.id
_entity.type
_entity.pdbx_description
1 polymer ?
#
loop_
_entity_poly.entity_id
_entity_poly.type
_entity_poly.pdbx_seq_one_letter_code
_entity_poly.pdbx_strand_id
1 'polypeptide(L)'
;MNTTAKTESSETNLPSLLALSFLSQDVPLISLANILHNAKLWNDAVIVATMAVEIAPHFAVNHFTLGNVYVAMEEFEKALVWYESTLKLQPEFVPAKNRIQTIQCHLMLKKGRRSP
;
A
#
# COMPACT_ATOMS: atom_id res chain seq x y z
N MET A 1 -62.79 2.36 2.89
CA MET A 1 -62.34 3.76 3.01
C MET A 1 -60.87 3.76 3.38
N ASN A 2 -60.05 4.23 2.44
CA ASN A 2 -58.66 4.71 2.44
C ASN A 2 -57.66 4.26 3.52
N THR A 3 -56.56 3.58 3.16
CA THR A 3 -55.31 4.07 2.54
C THR A 3 -54.55 5.14 3.35
N THR A 4 -53.43 4.72 3.96
CA THR A 4 -52.11 5.40 4.08
C THR A 4 -51.26 4.55 5.04
N ALA A 5 -50.00 4.23 4.85
CA ALA A 5 -49.07 4.37 3.74
C ALA A 5 -47.92 3.41 4.08
N LYS A 6 -47.42 2.68 3.08
CA LYS A 6 -46.06 2.12 3.11
C LYS A 6 -45.08 3.29 3.24
N THR A 7 -44.10 3.14 4.11
CA THR A 7 -42.78 3.77 3.97
C THR A 7 -41.82 2.58 3.87
N GLU A 8 -41.56 1.98 2.70
CA GLU A 8 -40.85 2.52 1.55
C GLU A 8 -39.69 3.46 1.96
N SER A 9 -38.53 2.82 2.14
CA SER A 9 -37.23 3.23 1.60
C SER A 9 -36.86 4.71 1.65
N SER A 10 -36.06 5.10 2.64
CA SER A 10 -35.21 6.29 2.54
C SER A 10 -34.12 6.36 3.63
N GLU A 11 -33.28 5.33 3.74
CA GLU A 11 -31.87 5.57 4.12
C GLU A 11 -30.97 5.20 2.93
N THR A 12 -31.32 5.81 1.80
CA THR A 12 -30.47 5.97 0.64
C THR A 12 -29.30 6.89 0.98
N ASN A 13 -28.08 6.38 0.76
CA ASN A 13 -26.88 7.13 0.41
C ASN A 13 -26.41 8.19 1.42
N LEU A 14 -25.64 7.75 2.43
CA LEU A 14 -24.62 8.61 3.02
C LEU A 14 -23.68 9.06 1.88
N PRO A 15 -23.44 10.37 1.68
CA PRO A 15 -23.05 10.92 0.39
C PRO A 15 -21.67 10.41 -0.01
N SER A 16 -21.56 9.93 -1.23
CA SER A 16 -20.31 9.55 -1.92
C SER A 16 -19.18 10.58 -1.75
N LEU A 17 -19.51 11.85 -1.49
CA LEU A 17 -18.56 12.94 -1.21
C LEU A 17 -17.77 12.76 0.09
N LEU A 18 -18.40 12.27 1.16
CA LEU A 18 -17.74 12.00 2.45
C LEU A 18 -16.83 10.78 2.33
N ALA A 19 -17.31 9.72 1.64
CA ALA A 19 -16.48 8.58 1.27
C ALA A 19 -15.30 9.01 0.39
N LEU A 20 -15.51 9.86 -0.63
CA LEU A 20 -14.46 10.45 -1.47
C LEU A 20 -13.42 11.23 -0.66
N SER A 21 -13.85 11.97 0.37
CA SER A 21 -12.95 12.71 1.26
C SER A 21 -12.08 11.82 2.16
N PHE A 22 -12.52 10.59 2.44
CA PHE A 22 -11.71 9.56 3.11
C PHE A 22 -10.86 8.75 2.13
N LEU A 23 -11.31 8.60 0.87
CA LEU A 23 -10.65 7.84 -0.20
C LEU A 23 -9.34 8.46 -0.72
N SER A 24 -8.93 9.64 -0.24
CA SER A 24 -7.71 10.32 -0.69
C SER A 24 -6.79 10.82 0.43
N GLN A 25 -7.02 10.41 1.68
CA GLN A 25 -6.19 10.83 2.82
C GLN A 25 -4.82 10.14 2.83
N ASP A 26 -4.71 9.01 2.17
CA ASP A 26 -3.46 8.28 1.97
C ASP A 26 -2.54 8.95 0.95
N VAL A 27 -3.08 9.62 -0.07
CA VAL A 27 -2.29 10.32 -1.11
C VAL A 27 -1.24 11.28 -0.52
N PRO A 28 -1.56 12.23 0.38
CA PRO A 28 -0.55 13.10 0.99
C PRO A 28 0.47 12.32 1.83
N LEU A 29 0.06 11.23 2.48
CA LEU A 29 0.96 10.35 3.23
C LEU A 29 1.94 9.63 2.30
N ILE A 30 1.48 9.10 1.17
CA ILE A 30 2.34 8.50 0.13
C ILE A 30 3.32 9.54 -0.41
N SER A 31 2.85 10.75 -0.72
CA SER A 31 3.72 11.83 -1.18
C SER A 31 4.80 12.17 -0.16
N LEU A 32 4.42 12.32 1.12
CA LEU A 32 5.37 12.59 2.20
C LEU A 32 6.35 11.44 2.41
N ALA A 33 5.88 10.19 2.43
CA ALA A 33 6.73 9.01 2.53
C ALA A 33 7.77 8.95 1.40
N ASN A 34 7.36 9.26 0.16
CA ASN A 34 8.27 9.33 -0.98
C ASN A 34 9.31 10.46 -0.86
N ILE A 35 8.92 11.63 -0.34
CA ILE A 35 9.85 12.73 -0.05
C ILE A 35 10.88 12.31 1.00
N LEU A 36 10.43 11.72 2.12
CA LEU A 36 11.30 11.23 3.19
C LEU A 36 12.24 10.12 2.70
N HIS A 37 11.71 9.19 1.89
CA HIS A 37 12.50 8.14 1.23
C HIS A 37 13.61 8.74 0.37
N ASN A 38 13.30 9.72 -0.48
CA ASN A 38 14.28 10.38 -1.33
C ASN A 38 15.28 11.21 -0.52
N ALA A 39 14.87 11.76 0.63
CA ALA A 39 15.73 12.44 1.58
C ALA A 39 16.59 11.49 2.44
N LYS A 40 16.48 10.17 2.23
CA LYS A 40 17.15 9.10 3.02
C LYS A 40 16.78 9.06 4.49
N LEU A 41 15.66 9.67 4.86
CA LEU A 41 15.07 9.60 6.19
C LEU A 41 14.19 8.35 6.29
N TRP A 42 14.80 7.17 6.19
CA TRP A 42 14.07 5.92 5.96
C TRP A 42 13.18 5.49 7.13
N ASN A 43 13.61 5.73 8.37
CA ASN A 43 12.79 5.41 9.55
C ASN A 43 11.48 6.23 9.55
N ASP A 44 11.57 7.53 9.26
CA ASP A 44 10.39 8.40 9.16
C ASP A 44 9.53 8.00 7.96
N ALA A 45 10.15 7.66 6.83
CA ALA A 45 9.44 7.17 5.66
C ALA A 45 8.64 5.89 5.95
N VAL A 46 9.18 4.95 6.75
CA VAL A 46 8.46 3.74 7.16
C VAL A 46 7.26 4.09 8.01
N ILE A 47 7.40 5.00 8.98
CA ILE A 47 6.29 5.43 9.84
C ILE A 47 5.16 6.00 8.98
N VAL A 48 5.48 6.95 8.10
CA VAL A 48 4.47 7.62 7.26
C VAL A 48 3.85 6.65 6.23
N ALA A 49 4.65 5.78 5.61
CA ALA A 49 4.12 4.78 4.67
C ALA A 49 3.23 3.74 5.39
N THR A 50 3.53 3.39 6.64
CA THR A 50 2.69 2.51 7.46
C THR A 50 1.35 3.17 7.76
N MET A 51 1.33 4.45 8.12
CA MET A 51 0.09 5.20 8.31
C MET A 51 -0.79 5.21 7.05
N ALA A 52 -0.18 5.33 5.86
CA ALA A 52 -0.91 5.26 4.59
C ALA A 52 -1.60 3.89 4.38
N VAL A 53 -0.93 2.80 4.78
CA VAL A 53 -1.52 1.45 4.75
C VAL A 53 -2.62 1.30 5.79
N GLU A 54 -2.47 1.85 6.99
CA GLU A 54 -3.49 1.77 8.05
C GLU A 54 -4.78 2.52 7.70
N ILE A 55 -4.67 3.70 7.09
CA ILE A 55 -5.81 4.52 6.70
C ILE A 55 -6.52 3.95 5.47
N ALA A 56 -5.77 3.39 4.52
CA ALA A 56 -6.31 2.91 3.26
C ALA A 56 -5.72 1.53 2.90
N PRO A 57 -6.07 0.46 3.65
CA PRO A 57 -5.41 -0.85 3.55
C PRO A 57 -5.74 -1.59 2.25
N HIS A 58 -6.76 -1.17 1.51
CA HIS A 58 -7.18 -1.81 0.27
C HIS A 58 -6.52 -1.21 -0.99
N PHE A 59 -5.64 -0.22 -0.83
CA PHE A 59 -4.96 0.43 -1.95
C PHE A 59 -3.58 -0.18 -2.18
N ALA A 60 -3.42 -0.87 -3.31
CA ALA A 60 -2.20 -1.58 -3.67
C ALA A 60 -0.94 -0.68 -3.70
N VAL A 61 -1.10 0.59 -4.07
CA VAL A 61 -0.02 1.60 -4.11
C VAL A 61 0.59 1.86 -2.73
N ASN A 62 -0.18 1.73 -1.65
CA ASN A 62 0.27 2.06 -0.29
C ASN A 62 1.21 0.96 0.20
N HIS A 63 0.80 -0.30 -0.01
CA HIS A 63 1.64 -1.47 0.21
C HIS A 63 2.92 -1.42 -0.65
N PHE A 64 2.80 -0.99 -1.92
CA PHE A 64 3.95 -0.89 -2.83
C PHE A 64 4.95 0.17 -2.36
N THR A 65 4.44 1.31 -1.87
CA THR A 65 5.25 2.41 -1.33
C THR A 65 6.02 1.93 -0.10
N LEU A 66 5.36 1.26 0.85
CA LEU A 66 6.01 0.71 2.03
C LEU A 66 7.09 -0.33 1.67
N GLY A 67 6.82 -1.18 0.66
CA GLY A 67 7.81 -2.08 0.10
C GLY A 67 9.06 -1.36 -0.44
N ASN A 68 8.89 -0.27 -1.19
CA ASN A 68 10.01 0.54 -1.69
C ASN A 68 10.85 1.14 -0.56
N VAL A 69 10.21 1.60 0.52
CA VAL A 69 10.94 2.13 1.68
C VAL A 69 11.80 1.04 2.33
N TYR A 70 11.27 -0.17 2.52
CA TYR A 70 12.05 -1.28 3.06
C TYR A 70 13.21 -1.71 2.16
N VAL A 71 13.04 -1.63 0.82
CA VAL A 71 14.17 -1.85 -0.11
C VAL A 71 15.30 -0.84 0.12
N ALA A 72 14.97 0.43 0.36
CA ALA A 72 15.98 1.47 0.61
C ALA A 72 16.77 1.23 1.91
N MET A 73 16.18 0.51 2.86
CA MET A 73 16.82 0.09 4.12
C MET A 73 17.57 -1.24 3.99
N GLU A 74 17.62 -1.85 2.80
CA GLU A 74 18.16 -3.21 2.55
C GLU A 74 17.44 -4.33 3.34
N GLU A 75 16.24 -4.05 3.85
CA GLU A 75 15.37 -4.99 4.58
C GLU A 75 14.53 -5.81 3.58
N PHE A 76 15.21 -6.58 2.73
CA PHE A 76 14.64 -7.23 1.56
C PHE A 76 13.51 -8.22 1.88
N GLU A 77 13.62 -8.96 2.98
CA GLU A 77 12.59 -9.91 3.42
C GLU A 77 11.29 -9.18 3.79
N LYS A 78 11.37 -8.02 4.45
CA LYS A 78 10.19 -7.19 4.75
C LYS A 78 9.61 -6.58 3.48
N ALA A 79 10.46 -6.12 2.57
CA ALA A 79 10.01 -5.58 1.29
C ALA A 79 9.21 -6.62 0.47
N LEU A 80 9.65 -7.89 0.44
CA LEU A 80 8.93 -8.97 -0.24
C LEU A 80 7.51 -9.14 0.29
N VAL A 81 7.32 -9.14 1.62
CA VAL A 81 5.98 -9.25 2.24
C VAL A 81 5.05 -8.15 1.74
N TRP A 82 5.53 -6.91 1.65
CA TRP A 82 4.71 -5.78 1.20
C TRP A 82 4.43 -5.81 -0.30
N TYR A 83 5.39 -6.21 -1.13
CA TYR A 83 5.12 -6.40 -2.56
C TYR A 83 4.17 -7.58 -2.84
N GLU A 84 4.25 -8.66 -2.07
CA GLU A 84 3.27 -9.75 -2.14
C GLU A 84 1.88 -9.25 -1.73
N SER A 85 1.79 -8.39 -0.72
CA SER A 85 0.54 -7.73 -0.34
C SER A 85 -0.02 -6.84 -1.47
N THR A 86 0.82 -6.07 -2.16
CA THR A 86 0.43 -5.33 -3.39
C THR A 86 -0.19 -6.27 -4.42
N LEU A 87 0.42 -7.44 -4.67
CA LEU A 87 -0.09 -8.40 -5.66
C LEU A 87 -1.34 -9.15 -5.19
N LYS A 88 -1.56 -9.32 -3.89
CA LYS A 88 -2.84 -9.83 -3.35
C LYS A 88 -4.00 -8.87 -3.63
N LEU A 89 -3.75 -7.56 -3.55
CA LEU A 89 -4.74 -6.52 -3.84
C LEU A 89 -4.92 -6.28 -5.34
N GLN A 90 -3.82 -6.25 -6.09
CA GLN A 90 -3.80 -6.04 -7.53
C GLN A 90 -2.82 -7.01 -8.21
N PRO A 91 -3.30 -8.19 -8.65
CA PRO A 91 -2.46 -9.23 -9.23
C PRO A 91 -1.68 -8.79 -10.48
N GLU A 92 -2.17 -7.81 -11.22
CA GLU A 92 -1.52 -7.28 -12.43
C GLU A 92 -0.61 -6.07 -12.18
N PHE A 93 -0.23 -5.80 -10.93
CA PHE A 93 0.71 -4.73 -10.60
C PHE A 93 2.15 -5.10 -11.02
N VAL A 94 2.46 -4.95 -12.31
CA VAL A 94 3.75 -5.31 -12.93
C VAL A 94 4.96 -4.75 -12.16
N PRO A 95 4.97 -3.49 -11.65
CA PRO A 95 6.11 -3.00 -10.89
C PRO A 95 6.43 -3.84 -9.64
N ALA A 96 5.44 -4.41 -8.96
CA ALA A 96 5.65 -5.26 -7.79
C ALA A 96 6.24 -6.61 -8.19
N LYS A 97 5.77 -7.23 -9.29
CA LYS A 97 6.36 -8.46 -9.86
C LYS A 97 7.86 -8.26 -10.15
N ASN A 98 8.21 -7.14 -10.80
CA ASN A 98 9.59 -6.81 -11.14
C ASN A 98 10.47 -6.59 -9.90
N ARG A 99 9.95 -5.92 -8.86
CA ARG A 99 10.67 -5.72 -7.59
C ARG A 99 10.93 -7.04 -6.88
N ILE A 100 9.93 -7.92 -6.79
CA ILE A 100 10.09 -9.27 -6.19
C ILE A 100 11.17 -10.06 -6.93
N GLN A 101 11.10 -10.11 -8.26
CA GLN A 101 12.10 -10.83 -9.06
C GLN A 101 13.52 -10.28 -8.83
N THR A 102 13.67 -8.96 -8.79
CA THR A 102 14.96 -8.29 -8.54
C THR A 102 15.53 -8.67 -7.18
N ILE A 103 14.70 -8.64 -6.13
CA ILE A 103 15.10 -9.00 -4.77
C ILE A 103 15.48 -10.47 -4.69
N GLN A 104 14.68 -11.36 -5.28
CA GLN A 104 14.98 -12.80 -5.29
C GLN A 104 16.31 -13.08 -5.98
N CYS A 105 16.57 -12.46 -7.14
CA CYS A 105 17.87 -12.55 -7.81
C CYS A 105 19.02 -12.09 -6.90
N HIS A 106 18.87 -10.94 -6.24
CA HIS A 106 19.88 -10.43 -5.31
C HIS A 106 20.16 -11.42 -4.16
N LEU A 107 19.12 -11.95 -3.52
CA LEU A 107 19.23 -12.88 -2.41
C LEU A 107 19.85 -14.22 -2.83
N MET A 108 19.50 -14.75 -4.01
CA MET A 108 20.10 -15.96 -4.57
C MET A 108 21.61 -15.78 -4.81
N LEU A 109 22.02 -14.67 -5.42
CA LEU A 109 23.43 -14.36 -5.65
C LEU A 109 24.22 -14.25 -4.34
N LYS A 110 23.64 -13.62 -3.31
CA LYS A 110 24.28 -13.48 -1.99
C LYS A 110 24.41 -14.83 -1.27
N LYS A 111 23.42 -15.71 -1.40
CA LYS A 111 23.48 -17.07 -0.84
C LYS A 111 24.51 -17.95 -1.54
N GLY A 112 24.59 -17.91 -2.88
CA GLY A 112 25.59 -18.65 -3.65
C GLY A 112 27.04 -18.18 -3.46
N ARG A 113 27.26 -16.93 -3.02
CA ARG A 113 28.59 -16.43 -2.61
C ARG A 113 29.00 -16.82 -1.19
N ARG A 114 28.09 -17.38 -0.40
CA ARG A 114 28.32 -17.77 1.00
C ARG A 114 28.45 -19.27 1.20
N SER A 115 28.38 -20.08 0.13
CA SER A 115 28.75 -21.49 0.18
C SER A 115 30.28 -21.63 0.21
N PRO A 116 30.86 -22.37 1.18
CA PRO A 116 32.29 -22.66 1.24
C PRO A 116 32.77 -23.53 0.06
#